data_AF-A0A950U5K6-F1
#
_entry.id   AF-A0A950U5K6-F1
#
_cell.length_a   1.000
_cell.length_b   1.000
_cell.length_c   1.000
_cell.angle_alpha   90.00
_cell.angle_beta   90.00
_cell.angle_gamma   90.00
#
_symmetry.space_group_name_H-M   'P 1'
#
loop_
_entity.id
_entity.type
_entity.pdbx_description
1 polymer ?
#
loop_
_entity_poly.entity_id
_entity_poly.type
_entity_poly.pdbx_seq_one_letter_code
_entity_poly.pdbx_strand_id
1 'polypeptide(L)' 'MHPMQRVSNPILPLLPLISDHHVDALTLAGTREEVAAHLTRLLNGGIDAVIIRPISGYSISVEDTIAAFGTMWPTIAPG' A
#
# COMPACT_ATOMS: atom_id res chain seq x y z
N MET A 1 5.67 -32.85 19.26
CA MET A 1 4.94 -32.25 18.12
C MET A 1 3.73 -31.52 18.66
N HIS A 2 3.74 -30.18 18.66
CA HIS A 2 2.53 -29.41 18.92
C HIS A 2 1.64 -29.45 17.66
N PRO A 3 0.34 -29.74 17.77
CA PRO A 3 -0.55 -29.67 16.62
C PRO A 3 -0.58 -28.23 16.09
N MET A 4 -0.32 -28.05 14.80
CA MET A 4 -0.56 -26.78 14.12
C MET A 4 -2.05 -26.45 14.27
N GLN A 5 -2.35 -25.49 15.13
CA GLN A 5 -3.68 -24.89 15.22
C GLN A 5 -4.02 -24.36 13.81
N ARG A 6 -5.08 -24.87 13.18
CA ARG A 6 -5.60 -24.27 11.94
C ARG A 6 -5.93 -22.83 12.28
N VAL A 7 -5.10 -21.89 11.85
CA VAL A 7 -5.39 -20.47 11.94
C VAL A 7 -6.57 -20.23 11.01
N SER A 8 -7.79 -20.28 11.55
CA SER A 8 -8.97 -19.74 10.87
C SER A 8 -8.67 -18.27 10.65
N ASN A 9 -8.33 -17.87 9.43
CA ASN A 9 -8.01 -16.48 9.13
C ASN A 9 -9.27 -15.64 9.44
N PRO A 10 -9.30 -14.92 10.57
CA PRO A 10 -10.52 -14.32 11.10
C PRO A 10 -11.03 -13.18 10.22
N ILE A 11 -10.21 -12.78 9.24
CA ILE A 11 -10.45 -11.67 8.33
C ILE A 11 -11.22 -12.14 7.08
N LEU A 12 -11.18 -13.43 6.72
CA LEU A 12 -11.83 -13.94 5.50
C LEU A 12 -13.33 -13.62 5.41
N PRO A 13 -14.14 -13.78 6.49
CA PRO A 13 -15.55 -13.43 6.44
C PRO A 13 -15.81 -11.92 6.30
N LEU A 14 -14.83 -11.08 6.60
CA LEU A 14 -14.94 -9.62 6.54
C LEU A 14 -14.56 -9.07 5.16
N LEU A 15 -13.91 -9.85 4.30
CA LEU A 15 -13.50 -9.41 2.96
C LEU A 15 -14.64 -8.80 2.13
N PRO A 16 -15.88 -9.34 2.13
CA PRO A 16 -16.98 -8.74 1.38
C PRO A 16 -17.40 -7.34 1.89
N LEU A 17 -17.01 -6.95 3.10
CA LEU A 17 -17.29 -5.63 3.67
C LEU A 17 -16.21 -4.60 3.32
N ILE A 18 -15.09 -5.05 2.75
CA ILE A 18 -14.02 -4.18 2.27
C ILE A 18 -14.38 -3.77 0.84
N SER A 19 -14.90 -2.56 0.71
CA SER A 19 -15.09 -1.92 -0.60
C SER A 19 -13.78 -1.38 -1.15
N ASP A 20 -13.74 -1.12 -2.46
CA ASP A 20 -12.62 -0.44 -3.11
C ASP A 20 -12.29 0.90 -2.43
N HIS A 21 -13.30 1.63 -1.94
CA HIS A 21 -13.10 2.86 -1.17
C HIS A 21 -12.33 2.61 0.13
N HIS A 22 -12.56 1.49 0.83
CA HIS A 22 -11.79 1.14 2.02
C HIS A 22 -10.34 0.79 1.67
N VAL A 23 -10.11 0.11 0.54
CA VAL A 23 -8.77 -0.20 0.04
C VAL A 23 -8.03 1.09 -0.32
N ASP A 24 -8.67 1.97 -1.08
CA ASP A 24 -8.12 3.25 -1.52
C ASP A 24 -7.80 4.19 -0.35
N ALA A 25 -8.61 4.19 0.70
CA ALA A 25 -8.41 5.05 1.87
C ALA A 25 -7.28 4.54 2.79
N LEU A 26 -7.00 3.24 2.78
CA LEU A 26 -6.10 2.60 3.75
C LEU A 26 -4.85 2.01 3.12
N THR A 27 -4.71 2.03 1.79
CA THR A 27 -3.61 1.39 1.07
C THR A 27 -3.28 2.16 -0.21
N LEU A 28 -1.98 2.29 -0.48
CA LEU A 28 -1.47 2.70 -1.78
C LEU A 28 -1.04 1.44 -2.53
N ALA A 29 -1.92 0.93 -3.39
CA ALA A 29 -1.69 -0.29 -4.17
C ALA A 29 -2.10 -0.09 -5.62
N GLY A 30 -1.43 -0.79 -6.53
CA GLY A 30 -1.66 -0.71 -7.96
C GLY A 30 -0.35 -0.62 -8.73
N THR A 31 -0.45 -0.16 -9.97
CA THR A 31 0.69 0.20 -10.81
C THR A 31 1.43 1.41 -10.23
N ARG A 32 2.65 1.64 -10.71
CA ARG A 32 3.45 2.79 -10.28
C ARG A 32 2.74 4.11 -10.61
N GLU A 33 2.09 4.17 -11.76
CA GLU A 33 1.37 5.34 -12.26
C GLU A 33 0.14 5.64 -11.39
N GLU A 34 -0.63 4.62 -11.02
CA GLU A 34 -1.79 4.76 -10.12
C GLU A 34 -1.38 5.24 -8.74
N VAL A 35 -0.31 4.66 -8.18
CA VAL A 35 0.23 5.07 -6.88
C VAL A 35 0.76 6.50 -6.93
N ALA A 36 1.49 6.88 -7.98
CA ALA A 36 1.98 8.25 -8.16
C ALA A 36 0.82 9.25 -8.24
N ALA A 37 -0.19 8.97 -9.07
CA ALA A 37 -1.36 9.83 -9.21
C ALA A 37 -2.15 9.97 -7.91
N HIS A 38 -2.30 8.88 -7.15
CA HIS A 38 -2.95 8.90 -5.84
C HIS A 38 -2.16 9.77 -4.85
N LEU A 39 -0.84 9.61 -4.78
CA LEU A 39 0.03 10.40 -3.92
C LEU A 39 0.00 11.89 -4.26
N THR A 40 0.04 12.26 -5.54
CA THR A 40 -0.10 13.66 -5.98
C THR A 40 -1.41 14.25 -5.50
N ARG A 41 -2.53 13.51 -5.58
CA ARG A 41 -3.82 13.98 -5.05
C ARG A 41 -3.79 14.21 -3.54
N LEU A 42 -3.14 13.33 -2.78
CA LEU A 42 -3.01 13.46 -1.33
C LEU A 42 -2.16 14.69 -0.94
N LEU A 43 -1.01 14.88 -1.60
CA LEU A 43 -0.14 16.04 -1.36
C LEU A 43 -0.86 17.36 -1.70
N ASN A 44 -1.55 17.42 -2.84
CA ASN A 44 -2.39 18.57 -3.21
C ASN A 44 -3.59 18.77 -2.27
N GLY A 45 -3.99 17.73 -1.54
CA GLY A 45 -5.00 17.78 -0.48
C GLY A 45 -4.48 18.29 0.87
N GLY A 46 -3.20 18.66 0.96
CA GLY A 46 -2.58 19.20 2.17
C GLY A 46 -1.89 18.16 3.07
N ILE A 47 -1.71 16.91 2.59
CA ILE A 47 -0.84 15.95 3.28
C ILE A 47 0.61 16.41 3.11
N ASP A 48 1.29 16.61 4.23
CA ASP A 48 2.67 17.10 4.29
C ASP A 48 3.72 15.99 4.31
N ALA A 49 3.34 14.78 4.73
CA ALA A 49 4.25 13.64 4.83
C ALA A 49 3.57 12.31 4.49
N VAL A 50 4.33 11.44 3.82
CA VAL A 50 3.91 10.07 3.49
C VAL A 50 4.92 9.11 4.06
N ILE A 51 4.47 8.24 4.97
CA ILE A 51 5.28 7.15 5.53
C ILE A 51 4.92 5.87 4.80
N ILE A 52 5.89 5.31 4.10
CA ILE A 52 5.72 4.03 3.41
C ILE A 52 6.18 2.94 4.36
N ARG A 53 5.25 2.09 4.76
CA ARG A 53 5.60 0.82 5.40
C ARG A 53 5.87 -0.18 4.29
N PRO A 54 7.10 -0.72 4.15
CA PRO A 54 7.40 -1.70 3.12
C PRO A 54 6.74 -3.02 3.53
N ILE A 55 5.50 -3.23 3.11
CA ILE A 55 4.94 -4.58 3.10
C ILE A 55 5.28 -5.13 1.73
N SER A 56 6.30 -5.97 1.74
CA SER A 56 6.61 -6.78 0.60
C SER A 56 5.63 -7.94 0.54
N GLY A 57 5.01 -8.17 -0.61
CA GLY A 57 4.39 -9.46 -0.90
C GLY A 57 5.40 -10.58 -0.67
N TYR A 58 4.95 -11.83 -0.57
CA TYR A 58 5.79 -13.01 -0.24
C TYR A 58 7.12 -13.13 -1.04
N SER A 59 7.27 -12.45 -2.17
CA SER A 59 8.43 -12.47 -3.06
C SER A 59 9.11 -11.11 -3.29
N ILE A 60 8.76 -10.06 -2.55
CA ILE A 60 9.34 -8.71 -2.73
C ILE A 60 10.25 -8.42 -1.53
N SER A 61 11.31 -7.64 -1.70
CA SER A 61 12.13 -7.14 -0.59
C SER A 61 11.74 -5.72 -0.18
N VAL A 62 12.20 -5.29 0.99
CA VAL A 62 12.06 -3.90 1.44
C VAL A 62 12.80 -2.97 0.48
N GLU A 63 13.98 -3.40 0.04
CA GLU A 63 14.87 -2.70 -0.87
C GLU A 63 14.21 -2.46 -2.24
N ASP A 64 13.51 -3.47 -2.77
CA ASP A 64 12.76 -3.34 -4.03
C ASP A 64 11.68 -2.26 -3.91
N THR A 65 11.00 -2.21 -2.75
CA THR A 65 9.95 -1.22 -2.48
C THR A 65 10.54 0.19 -2.40
N ILE A 66 11.68 0.35 -1.71
CA ILE A 66 12.39 1.63 -1.60
C ILE A 66 12.88 2.09 -2.97
N ALA A 67 13.49 1.20 -3.75
CA ALA A 67 14.00 1.53 -5.08
C ALA A 67 12.86 1.94 -6.03
N ALA A 68 11.76 1.17 -6.05
CA ALA A 68 10.59 1.51 -6.86
C ALA A 68 10.03 2.87 -6.48
N PHE A 69 9.87 3.14 -5.18
CA PHE A 69 9.35 4.42 -4.71
C PHE A 69 10.31 5.59 -5.00
N GLY A 70 11.61 5.41 -4.77
CA GLY A 70 12.61 6.45 -5.04
C GLY A 70 12.64 6.90 -6.50
N THR A 71 12.45 5.97 -7.44
CA THR A 71 12.35 6.32 -8.88
C THR A 71 11.06 7.04 -9.26
N MET A 72 10.00 6.85 -8.48
CA MET A 72 8.69 7.45 -8.70
C MET A 72 8.59 8.84 -8.05
N TRP A 73 9.24 9.07 -6.91
CA TRP A 73 9.12 10.31 -6.13
C TRP A 73 9.28 11.62 -6.92
N PRO A 74 10.24 11.74 -7.87
CA PRO A 74 10.38 12.96 -8.67
C PRO A 74 9.15 13.32 -9.52
N THR A 75 8.27 12.37 -9.81
CA THR A 75 7.06 12.60 -10.61
C THR A 75 5.85 13.00 -9.77
N ILE A 76 5.97 13.02 -8.43
CA ILE A 76 4.88 13.28 -7.47
C ILE A 76 4.95 14.74 -6.97
N ALA A 77 5.29 15.68 -7.84
CA ALA A 77 5.50 17.08 -7.44
C ALA A 77 4.22 17.71 -6.83
N PRO A 78 4.32 18.44 -5.71
CA PRO A 78 3.38 19.51 -5.41
C PRO A 78 3.66 20.66 -6.40
N GLY A 79 2.62 21.13 -7.08
CA GLY A 79 2.65 22.42 -7.76
C GLY A 79 2.65 23.56 -6.76
#